data_AF-A0AAD5TWZ0-F1
#
_entry.id   AF-A0AAD5TWZ0-F1
#
_cell.length_a   1.000
_cell.length_b   1.000
_cell.length_c   1.000
_cell.angle_alpha   90.00
_cell.angle_beta   90.00
_cell.angle_gamma   90.00
#
_symmetry.space_group_name_H-M   'P 1'
#
loop_
_entity.id
_entity.type
_entity.pdbx_description
1 polymer ?
#
loop_
_entity_poly.entity_id
_entity_poly.type
_entity_poly.pdbx_seq_one_letter_code
_entity_poly.pdbx_strand_id
1 'polypeptide(L)'
;MLSTFSKASALAVTAGFSCYTFYNSLKPNNRSSLTLRNVNNSGNRLKLKKSNNHFEPDHSEEKKKRKQIRKQERKKLKEELLKQKELQISQQLFSNYSNIDNPFNDQNLNQKFVWEKKRESELKRGLTTKDLEILDRKKKEQTRLQLEELKKKREQREIELKLLEESKLQLQRDLDRQEMGDWEEKEEEFHLAQAKKRAEIRLEQGRALPIDILALNLSIANDDGLEKKDEFEETNKLKLEMDIQEPYLITQNLSMAQLETLYQDIQYYISLEKNEKNKNFWASMIIVVDSELEKLKLKQDTRLRQGVSESVREQIEKMLSTKTLEQLDQLQKEVEGKLKGGGPVRKFFFFFFYFKKKFFD
;
A
#
# COMPACT_ATOMS: atom_id res chain seq x y z
N MET A 1 3.64 49.79 -45.20
CA MET A 1 4.91 49.09 -45.42
C MET A 1 4.63 47.60 -45.38
N LEU A 2 4.71 46.96 -46.55
CA LEU A 2 5.08 45.56 -46.86
C LEU A 2 4.75 44.49 -45.78
N SER A 3 3.69 43.69 -45.88
CA SER A 3 3.46 42.53 -46.76
C SER A 3 4.31 41.28 -46.45
N THR A 4 3.58 40.24 -46.02
CA THR A 4 3.57 38.85 -46.55
C THR A 4 4.75 37.88 -46.33
N PHE A 5 4.33 36.60 -46.33
CA PHE A 5 5.05 35.33 -46.46
C PHE A 5 5.68 34.74 -45.19
N SER A 6 5.77 33.43 -45.00
CA SER A 6 5.07 32.21 -45.46
C SER A 6 5.88 31.06 -44.86
N LYS A 7 5.20 29.95 -44.59
CA LYS A 7 5.69 28.59 -44.33
C LYS A 7 7.13 28.30 -44.75
N ALA A 8 7.88 27.62 -43.87
CA ALA A 8 8.89 26.65 -44.26
C ALA A 8 8.92 25.50 -43.25
N SER A 9 8.61 24.32 -43.78
CA SER A 9 8.71 23.00 -43.18
C SER A 9 10.17 22.52 -43.08
N ALA A 10 10.32 21.40 -42.38
CA ALA A 10 11.16 20.25 -42.75
C ALA A 10 12.56 20.08 -42.11
N LEU A 11 12.61 18.98 -41.32
CA LEU A 11 13.61 17.92 -41.30
C LEU A 11 15.04 18.21 -40.81
N ALA A 12 15.39 17.58 -39.68
CA ALA A 12 16.64 16.84 -39.53
C ALA A 12 16.43 15.61 -38.62
N VAL A 13 16.62 14.45 -39.24
CA VAL A 13 16.62 13.09 -38.68
C VAL A 13 18.05 12.79 -38.18
N THR A 14 18.15 11.84 -37.26
CA THR A 14 19.33 11.00 -36.90
C THR A 14 20.27 11.51 -35.81
N ALA A 15 20.17 10.89 -34.64
CA ALA A 15 21.27 10.17 -34.01
C ALA A 15 20.71 9.38 -32.82
N GLY A 16 20.61 8.05 -32.97
CA GLY A 16 20.38 7.16 -31.85
C GLY A 16 21.61 7.12 -30.96
N PHE A 17 21.41 7.28 -29.66
CA PHE A 17 22.31 6.70 -28.66
C PHE A 17 21.53 6.23 -27.45
N SER A 18 21.71 4.94 -27.19
CA SER A 18 21.47 4.21 -25.96
C SER A 18 21.72 5.04 -24.71
N CYS A 19 20.78 5.02 -23.77
CA CYS A 19 21.02 5.49 -22.40
C CYS A 19 20.64 4.38 -21.42
N TYR A 20 21.45 3.31 -21.44
CA TYR A 20 21.63 2.43 -20.31
C TYR A 20 22.65 3.09 -19.36
N THR A 21 22.36 3.07 -18.06
CA THR A 21 23.29 3.26 -16.92
C THR A 21 24.05 4.59 -16.82
N PHE A 22 23.62 5.47 -15.89
CA PHE A 22 24.54 6.12 -14.93
C PHE A 22 23.72 6.81 -13.81
N TYR A 23 23.39 6.06 -12.76
CA TYR A 23 23.02 6.64 -11.47
C TYR A 23 24.18 6.38 -10.54
N ASN A 24 25.05 7.38 -10.32
CA ASN A 24 25.90 7.41 -9.13
C ASN A 24 26.47 8.80 -8.86
N SER A 25 26.38 9.16 -7.58
CA SER A 25 27.26 10.09 -6.85
C SER A 25 26.87 11.56 -6.79
N LEU A 26 25.87 11.88 -5.95
CA LEU A 26 25.90 13.07 -5.10
C LEU A 26 25.36 12.70 -3.70
N LYS A 27 26.27 12.43 -2.77
CA LYS A 27 25.97 12.36 -1.33
C LYS A 27 25.78 13.78 -0.77
N PRO A 28 24.75 14.00 0.05
CA PRO A 28 24.95 14.77 1.28
C PRO A 28 24.82 13.86 2.51
N ASN A 29 25.83 13.97 3.37
CA ASN A 29 25.96 13.29 4.64
C ASN A 29 24.93 13.77 5.68
N ASN A 30 24.49 12.79 6.48
CA ASN A 30 24.17 12.88 7.92
C ASN A 30 23.09 13.85 8.39
N ARG A 31 21.89 13.30 8.65
CA ARG A 31 21.19 13.50 9.93
C ARG A 31 20.31 12.28 10.25
N SER A 32 20.80 11.51 11.21
CA SER A 32 20.24 10.26 11.70
C SER A 32 18.87 10.47 12.34
N SER A 33 17.89 9.71 11.87
CA SER A 33 16.59 9.51 12.49
C SER A 33 16.76 8.69 13.78
N LEU A 34 16.29 9.23 14.90
CA LEU A 34 16.18 8.51 16.16
C LEU A 34 15.03 7.51 16.07
N THR A 35 15.35 6.28 15.67
CA THR A 35 14.48 5.12 15.82
C THR A 35 14.50 4.66 17.28
N LEU A 36 13.31 4.52 17.86
CA LEU A 36 13.06 3.94 19.18
C LEU A 36 13.58 2.49 19.19
N ARG A 37 14.79 2.28 19.71
CA ARG A 37 15.31 0.95 20.01
C ARG A 37 14.69 0.43 21.29
N ASN A 38 13.87 -0.59 21.10
CA ASN A 38 13.36 -1.49 22.13
C ASN A 38 14.55 -2.26 22.73
N VAL A 39 15.01 -1.86 23.91
CA VAL A 39 16.07 -2.57 24.62
C VAL A 39 15.44 -3.64 25.48
N ASN A 40 15.51 -4.88 25.00
CA ASN A 40 15.33 -6.09 25.77
C ASN A 40 16.37 -6.12 26.90
N ASN A 41 15.93 -5.84 28.13
CA ASN A 41 16.76 -6.02 29.32
C ASN A 41 16.54 -7.42 29.88
N SER A 42 17.32 -8.37 29.38
CA SER A 42 17.52 -9.68 29.95
C SER A 42 18.60 -9.62 31.05
N GLY A 43 18.32 -10.24 32.21
CA GLY A 43 19.37 -10.64 33.16
C GLY A 43 19.47 -9.83 34.45
N ASN A 44 18.61 -10.16 35.42
CA ASN A 44 19.04 -10.67 36.74
C ASN A 44 17.82 -10.76 37.68
N ARG A 45 16.98 -11.77 37.43
CA ARG A 45 15.98 -12.19 38.42
C ARG A 45 16.67 -13.08 39.44
N LEU A 46 17.34 -12.46 40.41
CA LEU A 46 17.72 -13.14 41.64
C LEU A 46 16.42 -13.68 42.28
N LYS A 47 16.22 -15.00 42.15
CA LYS A 47 15.20 -15.74 42.87
C LYS A 47 15.54 -15.68 44.36
N LEU A 48 15.07 -14.63 45.05
CA LEU A 48 14.93 -14.70 46.50
C LEU A 48 13.94 -15.83 46.79
N LYS A 49 14.47 -16.94 47.33
CA LYS A 49 13.69 -17.96 48.03
C LYS A 49 12.81 -17.22 49.04
N LYS A 50 11.50 -17.17 48.79
CA LYS A 50 10.53 -16.83 49.83
C LYS A 50 10.59 -17.96 50.85
N SER A 51 11.29 -17.74 51.96
CA SER A 51 10.94 -18.47 53.17
C SER A 51 9.52 -18.04 53.52
N ASN A 52 8.61 -19.01 53.55
CA ASN A 52 7.30 -18.85 54.18
C ASN A 52 7.54 -18.71 55.69
N ASN A 53 7.98 -17.53 56.12
CA ASN A 53 7.79 -17.13 57.50
C ASN A 53 6.33 -16.73 57.61
N HIS A 54 5.59 -17.58 58.32
CA HIS A 54 4.23 -17.32 58.78
C HIS A 54 4.24 -15.92 59.45
N PHE A 55 3.73 -14.92 58.73
CA PHE A 55 3.60 -13.58 59.28
C PHE A 55 2.37 -13.60 60.18
N GLU A 56 2.58 -13.96 61.45
CA GLU A 56 1.62 -13.60 62.47
C GLU A 56 1.42 -12.08 62.41
N PRO A 57 0.17 -11.58 62.28
CA PRO A 57 -0.10 -10.16 62.30
C PRO A 57 0.13 -9.65 63.72
N ASP A 58 1.38 -9.31 64.05
CA ASP A 58 1.69 -8.62 65.30
C ASP A 58 0.86 -7.32 65.37
N HIS A 59 -0.12 -7.33 66.27
CA HIS A 59 -1.08 -6.26 66.55
C HIS A 59 -0.46 -5.19 67.46
N SER A 60 0.83 -4.90 67.30
CA SER A 60 1.45 -3.76 67.97
C SER A 60 0.99 -2.46 67.31
N GLU A 61 0.20 -1.68 68.05
CA GLU A 61 -0.17 -0.29 67.73
C GLU A 61 1.02 0.54 67.22
N GLU A 62 2.21 0.24 67.72
CA GLU A 62 3.46 0.88 67.34
C GLU A 62 3.83 0.74 65.85
N LYS A 63 3.56 -0.42 65.23
CA LYS A 63 3.86 -0.64 63.80
C LYS A 63 2.88 0.10 62.88
N LYS A 64 1.60 0.19 63.29
CA LYS A 64 0.59 1.02 62.60
C LYS A 64 0.96 2.51 62.69
N LYS A 65 1.38 2.97 63.88
CA LYS A 65 1.88 4.33 64.11
C LYS A 65 3.10 4.64 63.24
N ARG A 66 4.12 3.78 63.19
CA ARG A 66 5.29 3.95 62.30
C ARG A 66 4.93 4.06 60.82
N LYS A 67 3.95 3.28 60.34
CA LYS A 67 3.49 3.35 58.95
C LYS A 67 2.72 4.63 58.65
N GLN A 68 1.91 5.13 59.59
CA GLN A 68 1.23 6.41 59.48
C GLN A 68 2.23 7.58 59.48
N ILE A 69 3.23 7.56 60.37
CA ILE A 69 4.31 8.55 60.43
C ILE A 69 5.05 8.62 59.09
N ARG A 70 5.51 7.47 58.54
CA ARG A 70 6.16 7.44 57.21
C ARG A 70 5.28 7.96 56.07
N LYS A 71 3.96 7.69 56.13
CA LYS A 71 3.01 8.20 55.12
C LYS A 71 2.84 9.71 55.24
N GLN A 72 2.83 10.25 56.46
CA GLN A 72 2.77 11.69 56.71
C GLN A 72 4.06 12.38 56.29
N GLU A 73 5.22 11.83 56.61
CA GLU A 73 6.53 12.33 56.17
C GLU A 73 6.63 12.37 54.64
N ARG A 74 6.20 11.30 53.96
CA ARG A 74 6.23 11.23 52.50
C ARG A 74 5.26 12.22 51.84
N LYS A 75 4.12 12.52 52.49
CA LYS A 75 3.20 13.57 52.04
C LYS A 75 3.82 14.96 52.22
N LYS A 76 4.39 15.23 53.40
CA LYS A 76 5.08 16.49 53.69
C LYS A 76 6.23 16.73 52.71
N LEU A 77 7.05 15.71 52.44
CA LEU A 77 8.15 15.78 51.47
C LEU A 77 7.65 16.07 50.05
N LYS A 78 6.51 15.48 49.66
CA LYS A 78 5.91 15.74 48.34
C LYS A 78 5.35 17.15 48.23
N GLU A 79 4.70 17.66 49.28
CA GLU A 79 4.21 19.05 49.33
C GLU A 79 5.37 20.05 49.33
N GLU A 80 6.45 19.75 50.05
CA GLU A 80 7.67 20.56 50.09
C GLU A 80 8.37 20.57 48.73
N LEU A 81 8.46 19.43 48.05
CA LEU A 81 8.98 19.35 46.68
C LEU A 81 8.10 20.13 45.69
N LEU A 82 6.77 20.08 45.86
CA LEU A 82 5.85 20.84 45.02
C LEU A 82 6.01 22.35 45.24
N LYS A 83 6.13 22.78 46.51
CA LYS A 83 6.45 24.16 46.88
C LYS A 83 7.80 24.59 46.35
N GLN A 84 8.82 23.74 46.41
CA GLN A 84 10.12 24.02 45.81
C GLN A 84 10.02 24.17 44.30
N LYS A 85 9.27 23.30 43.62
CA LYS A 85 9.03 23.43 42.17
C LYS A 85 8.23 24.69 41.84
N GLU A 86 7.23 25.05 42.63
CA GLU A 86 6.44 26.27 42.45
C GLU A 86 7.29 27.53 42.68
N LEU A 87 8.15 27.53 43.71
CA LEU A 87 9.16 28.56 43.94
C LEU A 87 10.18 28.61 42.82
N GLN A 88 10.59 27.47 42.26
CA GLN A 88 11.54 27.39 41.16
C GLN A 88 10.90 27.87 39.85
N ILE A 89 9.64 27.53 39.59
CA ILE A 89 8.85 28.03 38.46
C ILE A 89 8.62 29.54 38.62
N SER A 90 8.27 30.01 39.81
CA SER A 90 8.16 31.44 40.14
C SER A 90 9.50 32.12 39.89
N GLN A 91 10.59 31.62 40.46
CA GLN A 91 11.93 32.14 40.22
C GLN A 91 12.28 32.15 38.74
N GLN A 92 11.90 31.12 37.96
CA GLN A 92 12.18 31.03 36.53
C GLN A 92 11.32 31.98 35.69
N LEU A 93 10.05 32.19 36.03
CA LEU A 93 9.16 33.19 35.41
C LEU A 93 9.60 34.63 35.74
N PHE A 94 10.10 34.86 36.95
CA PHE A 94 10.64 36.15 37.40
C PHE A 94 12.16 36.29 37.16
N SER A 95 12.83 35.26 36.61
CA SER A 95 14.29 35.27 36.38
C SER A 95 14.73 36.26 35.31
N ASN A 96 13.78 36.81 34.55
CA ASN A 96 14.05 37.86 33.57
C ASN A 96 14.11 39.26 34.20
N TYR A 97 13.66 39.40 35.46
CA TYR A 97 13.68 40.65 36.22
C TYR A 97 13.99 40.37 37.69
N SER A 98 15.27 40.43 38.04
CA SER A 98 15.70 40.45 39.45
C SER A 98 15.49 41.86 40.04
N ASN A 99 15.36 41.99 41.37
CA ASN A 99 15.34 43.30 42.06
C ASN A 99 16.56 44.19 41.68
N ILE A 100 17.65 43.60 41.19
CA ILE A 100 18.91 44.27 40.81
C ILE A 100 18.93 44.61 39.30
N ASP A 101 18.22 43.84 38.46
CA ASP A 101 18.13 44.02 37.00
C ASP A 101 16.72 44.49 36.59
N ASN A 102 16.10 45.32 37.42
CA ASN A 102 14.82 45.94 37.10
C ASN A 102 15.05 47.17 36.22
N PRO A 103 14.57 47.23 34.97
CA PRO A 103 14.77 48.37 34.06
C PRO A 103 14.14 49.68 34.55
N PHE A 104 13.27 49.63 35.57
CA PHE A 104 12.68 50.81 36.21
C PHE A 104 13.36 51.21 37.52
N ASN A 105 14.45 50.52 37.90
CA ASN A 105 15.27 50.79 39.07
C ASN A 105 14.49 50.79 40.41
N ASP A 106 13.37 50.04 40.48
CA ASP A 106 12.62 49.87 41.73
C ASP A 106 13.32 48.87 42.65
N GLN A 107 13.62 49.28 43.88
CA GLN A 107 14.32 48.47 44.88
C GLN A 107 13.48 47.30 45.43
N ASN A 108 12.16 47.33 45.22
CA ASN A 108 11.18 46.48 45.91
C ASN A 108 10.29 45.66 44.97
N LEU A 109 10.79 45.26 43.78
CA LEU A 109 10.00 44.51 42.78
C LEU A 109 9.38 43.22 43.35
N ASN A 110 10.08 42.54 44.26
CA ASN A 110 9.60 41.34 44.95
C ASN A 110 8.67 41.59 46.16
N GLN A 111 8.44 42.85 46.56
CA GLN A 111 7.54 43.15 47.67
C GLN A 111 6.09 43.17 47.19
N LYS A 112 5.18 42.64 48.03
CA LYS A 112 3.76 42.61 47.71
C LYS A 112 3.24 44.04 47.55
N PHE A 113 2.86 44.43 46.34
CA PHE A 113 2.26 45.72 46.08
C PHE A 113 1.01 45.91 46.94
N VAL A 114 0.97 47.02 47.69
CA VAL A 114 -0.18 47.42 48.48
C VAL A 114 -0.67 48.76 47.97
N TRP A 115 -1.92 48.81 47.53
CA TRP A 115 -2.51 50.05 47.06
C TRP A 115 -3.02 50.87 48.26
N GLU A 116 -2.12 51.68 48.84
CA GLU A 116 -2.37 52.41 50.09
C GLU A 116 -3.58 53.34 50.00
N LYS A 117 -3.71 54.10 48.90
CA LYS A 117 -4.90 54.94 48.63
C LYS A 117 -6.20 54.14 48.60
N LYS A 118 -6.16 52.90 48.09
CA LYS A 118 -7.33 52.02 48.07
C LYS A 118 -7.67 51.54 49.49
N ARG A 119 -6.67 51.13 50.29
CA ARG A 119 -6.87 50.78 51.70
C ARG A 119 -7.43 51.94 52.52
N GLU A 120 -6.91 53.16 52.35
CA GLU A 120 -7.41 54.35 53.05
C GLU A 120 -8.85 54.70 52.64
N SER A 121 -9.19 54.56 51.36
CA SER A 121 -10.56 54.75 50.87
C SER A 121 -11.52 53.69 51.40
N GLU A 122 -11.08 52.44 51.48
CA GLU A 122 -11.85 51.31 52.03
C GLU A 122 -12.06 51.44 53.54
N LEU A 123 -11.05 51.91 54.27
CA LEU A 123 -11.14 52.23 55.71
C LEU A 123 -12.12 53.39 55.96
N LYS A 124 -12.09 54.44 55.13
CA LYS A 124 -13.05 55.55 55.17
C LYS A 124 -14.49 55.13 54.84
N ARG A 125 -14.68 54.05 54.08
CA ARG A 125 -16.01 53.46 53.76
C ARG A 125 -16.54 52.52 54.84
N GLY A 126 -15.79 52.30 55.92
CA GLY A 126 -16.23 51.50 57.07
C GLY A 126 -16.28 49.98 56.80
N LEU A 127 -15.70 49.48 55.71
CA LEU A 127 -15.60 48.04 55.47
C LEU A 127 -14.49 47.46 56.36
N THR A 128 -14.81 46.40 57.10
CA THR A 128 -13.82 45.68 57.92
C THR A 128 -12.79 45.02 56.99
N THR A 129 -11.54 44.89 57.47
CA THR A 129 -10.49 44.13 56.77
C THR A 129 -10.95 42.72 56.37
N LYS A 130 -11.74 42.08 57.23
CA LYS A 130 -12.35 40.76 56.99
C LYS A 130 -13.37 40.77 55.84
N ASP A 131 -14.16 41.83 55.69
CA ASP A 131 -15.18 41.94 54.65
C ASP A 131 -14.53 42.14 53.26
N LEU A 132 -13.42 42.88 53.21
CA LEU A 132 -12.62 43.07 51.98
C LEU A 132 -11.99 41.75 51.51
N GLU A 133 -11.48 40.94 52.44
CA GLU A 133 -10.93 39.61 52.12
C GLU A 133 -12.00 38.66 51.57
N ILE A 134 -13.24 38.74 52.08
CA ILE A 134 -14.36 37.95 51.58
C ILE A 134 -14.75 38.39 50.17
N LEU A 135 -14.82 39.70 49.90
CA LEU A 135 -15.13 40.23 48.57
C LEU A 135 -14.02 39.93 47.55
N ASP A 136 -12.75 40.07 47.92
CA ASP A 136 -11.61 39.75 47.06
C ASP A 136 -11.57 38.24 46.74
N ARG A 137 -11.86 37.39 47.72
CA ARG A 137 -12.01 35.94 47.51
C ARG A 137 -13.16 35.63 46.56
N LYS A 138 -14.32 36.24 46.73
CA LYS A 138 -15.48 36.06 45.85
C LYS A 138 -15.18 36.52 44.42
N LYS A 139 -14.47 37.64 44.24
CA LYS A 139 -14.04 38.13 42.93
C LYS A 139 -13.04 37.17 42.28
N LYS A 140 -12.06 36.68 43.03
CA LYS A 140 -11.10 35.67 42.55
C LYS A 140 -11.79 34.38 42.14
N GLU A 141 -12.77 33.91 42.91
CA GLU A 141 -13.57 32.75 42.57
C GLU A 141 -14.38 32.96 41.30
N GLN A 142 -15.04 34.12 41.13
CA GLN A 142 -15.75 34.47 39.90
C GLN A 142 -14.82 34.52 38.68
N THR A 143 -13.65 35.17 38.81
CA THR A 143 -12.64 35.20 37.73
C THR A 143 -12.11 33.79 37.42
N ARG A 144 -11.90 32.95 38.43
CA ARG A 144 -11.49 31.55 38.24
C ARG A 144 -12.52 30.75 37.45
N LEU A 145 -13.81 30.90 37.78
CA LEU A 145 -14.90 30.23 37.06
C LEU A 145 -14.98 30.70 35.60
N GLN A 146 -14.87 32.01 35.36
CA GLN A 146 -14.83 32.55 34.00
C GLN A 146 -13.64 32.03 33.19
N LEU A 147 -12.46 31.95 33.80
CA LEU A 147 -11.27 31.37 33.17
C LEU A 147 -11.45 29.88 32.86
N GLU A 148 -12.08 29.13 33.77
CA GLU A 148 -12.36 27.70 33.55
C GLU A 148 -13.33 27.50 32.38
N GLU A 149 -14.37 28.33 32.27
CA GLU A 149 -15.32 28.29 31.15
C GLU A 149 -14.64 28.65 29.82
N LEU A 150 -13.81 29.68 29.81
CA LEU A 150 -13.02 30.04 28.62
C LEU A 150 -12.06 28.93 28.21
N LYS A 151 -11.46 28.23 29.20
CA LYS A 151 -10.61 27.07 28.93
C LYS A 151 -11.41 25.93 28.29
N LYS A 152 -12.58 25.59 28.83
CA LYS A 152 -13.46 24.56 28.24
C LYS A 152 -13.86 24.89 26.81
N LYS A 153 -14.21 26.14 26.52
CA LYS A 153 -14.52 26.61 25.15
C LYS A 153 -13.33 26.55 24.19
N ARG A 154 -12.09 26.73 24.68
CA ARG A 154 -10.87 26.55 23.87
C ARG A 154 -10.63 25.06 23.59
N GLU A 155 -10.74 24.23 24.62
CA GLU A 155 -10.57 22.78 24.49
C GLU A 155 -11.61 22.17 23.55
N GLN A 156 -12.87 22.59 23.61
CA GLN A 156 -13.92 22.18 22.67
C GLN A 156 -13.56 22.53 21.22
N ARG A 157 -13.14 23.77 20.96
CA ARG A 157 -12.72 24.19 19.61
C ARG A 157 -11.49 23.44 19.13
N GLU A 158 -10.52 23.18 20.00
CA GLU A 158 -9.34 22.39 19.67
C GLU A 158 -9.71 20.95 19.31
N ILE A 159 -10.65 20.33 20.04
CA ILE A 159 -11.17 19.00 19.73
C ILE A 159 -11.91 19.00 18.38
N GLU A 160 -12.79 19.97 18.13
CA GLU A 160 -13.52 20.10 16.86
C GLU A 160 -12.57 20.32 15.67
N LEU A 161 -11.60 21.22 15.81
CA LEU A 161 -10.59 21.46 14.78
C LEU A 161 -9.75 20.22 14.52
N LYS A 162 -9.35 19.50 15.57
CA LYS A 162 -8.59 18.26 15.44
C LYS A 162 -9.41 17.17 14.75
N LEU A 163 -10.69 17.04 15.07
CA LEU A 163 -11.57 16.08 14.42
C LEU A 163 -11.77 16.42 12.93
N LEU A 164 -11.94 17.70 12.62
CA LEU A 164 -12.04 18.18 11.23
C LEU A 164 -10.74 17.92 10.45
N GLU A 165 -9.59 18.18 11.07
CA GLU A 165 -8.28 17.92 10.48
C GLU A 165 -8.06 16.42 10.24
N GLU A 166 -8.40 15.57 11.20
CA GLU A 166 -8.35 14.11 11.06
C GLU A 166 -9.27 13.61 9.93
N SER A 167 -10.50 14.11 9.85
CA SER A 167 -11.44 13.78 8.78
C SER A 167 -10.94 14.23 7.40
N LYS A 168 -10.39 15.45 7.31
CA LYS A 168 -9.79 15.96 6.07
C LYS A 168 -8.59 15.13 5.63
N LEU A 169 -7.74 14.72 6.58
CA LEU A 169 -6.59 13.88 6.29
C LEU A 169 -7.01 12.48 5.81
N GLN A 170 -8.07 11.91 6.38
CA GLN A 170 -8.65 10.65 5.91
C GLN A 170 -9.18 10.79 4.48
N LEU A 171 -10.00 11.82 4.22
CA LEU A 171 -10.51 12.09 2.87
C LEU A 171 -9.38 12.27 1.86
N GLN A 172 -8.32 13.01 2.22
CA GLN A 172 -7.17 13.18 1.34
C GLN A 172 -6.48 11.85 1.04
N ARG A 173 -6.27 10.98 2.03
CA ARG A 173 -5.68 9.65 1.81
C ARG A 173 -6.55 8.76 0.92
N ASP A 174 -7.86 8.87 1.05
CA ASP A 174 -8.80 8.09 0.24
C ASP A 174 -8.80 8.58 -1.21
N LEU A 175 -8.75 9.91 -1.43
CA LEU A 175 -8.58 10.50 -2.76
C LEU A 175 -7.24 10.11 -3.39
N ASP A 176 -6.14 10.22 -2.64
CA ASP A 176 -4.82 9.82 -3.12
C ASP A 176 -4.82 8.32 -3.49
N ARG A 177 -5.47 7.45 -2.70
CA ARG A 177 -5.58 6.01 -3.01
C ARG A 177 -6.38 5.76 -4.30
N GLN A 178 -7.50 6.47 -4.49
CA GLN A 178 -8.31 6.35 -5.70
C GLN A 178 -7.52 6.81 -6.93
N GLU A 179 -6.88 7.98 -6.84
CA GLU A 179 -6.04 8.50 -7.91
C GLU A 179 -4.92 7.52 -8.27
N MET A 180 -4.22 6.96 -7.26
CA MET A 180 -3.18 5.95 -7.50
C MET A 180 -3.72 4.69 -8.19
N GLY A 181 -4.92 4.24 -7.84
CA GLY A 181 -5.57 3.10 -8.53
C GLY A 181 -5.89 3.43 -10.00
N ASP A 182 -6.43 4.62 -10.27
CA ASP A 182 -6.70 5.09 -11.63
C ASP A 182 -5.42 5.19 -12.48
N TRP A 183 -4.28 5.51 -11.86
CA TRP A 183 -2.98 5.50 -12.52
C TRP A 183 -2.51 4.09 -12.86
N GLU A 184 -2.65 3.13 -11.95
CA GLU A 184 -2.30 1.72 -12.15
C GLU A 184 -3.11 1.10 -13.30
N GLU A 185 -4.43 1.32 -13.32
CA GLU A 185 -5.30 0.81 -14.40
C GLU A 185 -4.98 1.40 -15.77
N LYS A 186 -4.56 2.68 -15.82
CA LYS A 186 -4.11 3.35 -17.05
C LYS A 186 -2.74 2.84 -17.50
N GLU A 187 -1.85 2.53 -16.57
CA GLU A 187 -0.53 1.97 -16.85
C GLU A 187 -0.66 0.56 -17.45
N GLU A 188 -1.50 -0.30 -16.89
CA GLU A 188 -1.80 -1.63 -17.44
C GLU A 188 -2.37 -1.56 -18.86
N GLU A 189 -3.31 -0.64 -19.10
CA GLU A 189 -3.89 -0.44 -20.43
C GLU A 189 -2.86 0.07 -21.45
N PHE A 190 -1.99 0.98 -21.02
CA PHE A 190 -0.87 1.45 -21.83
C PHE A 190 0.09 0.30 -22.16
N HIS A 191 0.41 -0.57 -21.21
CA HIS A 191 1.24 -1.74 -21.44
C HIS A 191 0.62 -2.71 -22.44
N LEU A 192 -0.70 -2.96 -22.34
CA LEU A 192 -1.42 -3.80 -23.30
C LEU A 192 -1.39 -3.19 -24.71
N ALA A 193 -1.68 -1.89 -24.83
CA ALA A 193 -1.66 -1.17 -26.10
C ALA A 193 -0.25 -1.17 -26.72
N GLN A 194 0.79 -0.94 -25.91
CA GLN A 194 2.17 -0.98 -26.34
C GLN A 194 2.57 -2.39 -26.79
N ALA A 195 2.17 -3.44 -26.08
CA ALA A 195 2.43 -4.83 -26.49
C ALA A 195 1.78 -5.14 -27.85
N LYS A 196 0.51 -4.74 -28.05
CA LYS A 196 -0.20 -4.86 -29.34
C LYS A 196 0.51 -4.09 -30.46
N LYS A 197 0.91 -2.84 -30.23
CA LYS A 197 1.62 -2.05 -31.25
C LYS A 197 3.00 -2.62 -31.58
N ARG A 198 3.71 -3.16 -30.59
CA ARG A 198 4.99 -3.85 -30.81
C ARG A 198 4.81 -5.12 -31.63
N ALA A 199 3.74 -5.88 -31.39
CA ALA A 199 3.41 -7.06 -32.18
C ALA A 199 3.12 -6.68 -33.64
N GLU A 200 2.31 -5.64 -33.86
CA GLU A 200 2.00 -5.11 -35.19
C GLU A 200 3.27 -4.70 -35.96
N ILE A 201 4.17 -3.94 -35.35
CA ILE A 201 5.44 -3.53 -35.99
C ILE A 201 6.33 -4.73 -36.33
N ARG A 202 6.37 -5.77 -35.49
CA ARG A 202 7.15 -6.98 -35.76
C ARG A 202 6.56 -7.79 -36.92
N LEU A 203 5.24 -7.82 -37.01
CA LEU A 203 4.49 -8.45 -38.09
C LEU A 203 4.82 -7.77 -39.42
N GLU A 204 4.72 -6.44 -39.48
CA GLU A 204 5.07 -5.63 -40.65
C GLU A 204 6.53 -5.84 -41.09
N GLN A 205 7.44 -6.07 -40.14
CA GLN A 205 8.86 -6.28 -40.41
C GLN A 205 9.24 -7.74 -40.71
N GLY A 206 8.27 -8.66 -40.79
CA GLY A 206 8.51 -10.08 -41.09
C GLY A 206 9.27 -10.84 -40.01
N ARG A 207 9.31 -10.31 -38.78
CA ARG A 207 10.02 -10.88 -37.62
C ARG A 207 9.08 -11.17 -36.45
N ALA A 208 7.88 -11.62 -36.77
CA ALA A 208 6.84 -11.94 -35.81
C ALA A 208 7.29 -13.05 -34.86
N LEU A 209 7.06 -12.85 -33.56
CA LEU A 209 7.19 -13.89 -32.55
C LEU A 209 5.90 -14.73 -32.50
N PRO A 210 5.94 -15.96 -31.96
CA PRO A 210 4.75 -16.79 -31.81
C PRO A 210 3.61 -16.08 -31.07
N ILE A 211 3.94 -15.27 -30.05
CA ILE A 211 2.95 -14.47 -29.32
C ILE A 211 2.29 -13.39 -30.19
N ASP A 212 3.04 -12.78 -31.11
CA ASP A 212 2.52 -11.74 -31.99
C ASP A 212 1.49 -12.34 -32.98
N ILE A 213 1.75 -13.56 -33.48
CA ILE A 213 0.82 -14.30 -34.35
C ILE A 213 -0.44 -14.71 -33.58
N LEU A 214 -0.31 -15.15 -32.32
CA LEU A 214 -1.48 -15.43 -31.48
C LEU A 214 -2.31 -14.18 -31.19
N ALA A 215 -1.66 -13.04 -30.91
CA ALA A 215 -2.32 -11.77 -30.70
C ALA A 215 -3.03 -11.29 -31.98
N LEU A 216 -2.44 -11.55 -33.15
CA LEU A 216 -3.07 -11.29 -34.44
C LEU A 216 -4.34 -12.15 -34.62
N ASN A 217 -4.25 -13.46 -34.40
CA ASN A 217 -5.41 -14.37 -34.49
C ASN A 217 -6.56 -13.91 -33.58
N LEU A 218 -6.22 -13.47 -32.37
CA LEU A 218 -7.20 -12.92 -31.43
C LEU A 218 -7.80 -11.60 -31.91
N SER A 219 -7.00 -10.72 -32.52
CA SER A 219 -7.49 -9.44 -33.08
C SER A 219 -8.45 -9.64 -34.26
N ILE A 220 -8.23 -10.70 -35.06
CA ILE A 220 -9.11 -11.08 -36.17
C ILE A 220 -10.41 -11.67 -35.63
N ALA A 221 -10.33 -12.55 -34.63
CA ALA A 221 -11.50 -13.21 -34.04
C ALA A 221 -12.46 -12.24 -33.32
N ASN A 222 -11.96 -11.11 -32.80
CA ASN A 222 -12.76 -10.12 -32.09
C ASN A 222 -13.41 -9.05 -32.98
N ASP A 223 -13.21 -9.09 -34.30
CA ASP A 223 -13.72 -8.10 -35.28
C ASP A 223 -13.18 -6.64 -35.11
N ASP A 224 -12.43 -6.37 -34.03
CA ASP A 224 -11.66 -5.12 -33.82
C ASP A 224 -10.67 -4.81 -34.97
N GLY A 225 -10.32 -5.83 -35.78
CA GLY A 225 -9.38 -5.75 -36.88
C GLY A 225 -9.96 -5.45 -38.26
N LEU A 226 -11.29 -5.47 -38.45
CA LEU A 226 -11.94 -5.36 -39.77
C LEU A 226 -12.79 -4.08 -39.96
N GLU A 227 -13.12 -3.35 -38.90
CA GLU A 227 -13.95 -2.13 -39.01
C GLU A 227 -13.18 -0.81 -39.16
N LYS A 228 -11.85 -0.77 -39.00
CA LYS A 228 -11.06 0.43 -39.35
C LYS A 228 -10.75 0.45 -40.85
N LYS A 229 -11.78 0.78 -41.64
CA LYS A 229 -11.79 0.64 -43.10
C LYS A 229 -11.11 1.76 -43.91
N ASP A 230 -10.66 2.87 -43.33
CA ASP A 230 -10.42 4.06 -44.16
C ASP A 230 -8.98 4.60 -44.26
N GLU A 231 -7.94 4.05 -43.60
CA GLU A 231 -6.60 4.69 -43.65
C GLU A 231 -5.37 3.80 -43.89
N PHE A 232 -5.49 2.48 -44.04
CA PHE A 232 -4.30 1.61 -44.08
C PHE A 232 -4.45 0.39 -44.99
N GLU A 233 -4.72 0.61 -46.28
CA GLU A 233 -4.87 -0.46 -47.29
C GLU A 233 -3.62 -1.35 -47.44
N GLU A 234 -2.42 -0.85 -47.14
CA GLU A 234 -1.17 -1.60 -47.35
C GLU A 234 -0.79 -2.51 -46.17
N THR A 235 -1.12 -2.14 -44.93
CA THR A 235 -0.86 -3.01 -43.75
C THR A 235 -1.86 -4.16 -43.65
N ASN A 236 -3.13 -3.92 -43.99
CA ASN A 236 -4.12 -4.99 -44.08
C ASN A 236 -3.73 -6.02 -45.15
N LYS A 237 -3.08 -5.60 -46.25
CA LYS A 237 -2.62 -6.51 -47.29
C LYS A 237 -1.52 -7.47 -46.80
N LEU A 238 -0.51 -6.98 -46.08
CA LEU A 238 0.50 -7.82 -45.42
C LEU A 238 -0.11 -8.74 -44.33
N LYS A 239 -1.13 -8.26 -43.63
CA LYS A 239 -1.89 -9.01 -42.63
C LYS A 239 -2.69 -10.17 -43.23
N LEU A 240 -3.13 -10.03 -44.48
CA LEU A 240 -3.78 -11.07 -45.29
C LEU A 240 -2.79 -12.02 -45.98
N GLU A 241 -1.55 -11.57 -46.26
CA GLU A 241 -0.50 -12.41 -46.87
C GLU A 241 0.17 -13.37 -45.88
N MET A 242 0.06 -13.11 -44.58
CA MET A 242 0.44 -14.07 -43.56
C MET A 242 -0.65 -15.12 -43.38
N ASP A 243 -0.34 -16.37 -43.71
CA ASP A 243 -1.23 -17.51 -43.47
C ASP A 243 -1.72 -17.47 -42.02
N ILE A 244 -3.02 -17.23 -41.84
CA ILE A 244 -3.70 -17.28 -40.54
C ILE A 244 -3.67 -18.75 -40.10
N GLN A 245 -2.59 -19.13 -39.42
CA GLN A 245 -2.43 -20.47 -38.89
C GLN A 245 -3.32 -20.64 -37.66
N GLU A 246 -3.96 -21.80 -37.56
CA GLU A 246 -4.72 -22.15 -36.37
C GLU A 246 -3.80 -22.08 -35.12
N PRO A 247 -4.22 -21.41 -34.03
CA PRO A 247 -3.35 -21.11 -32.88
C PRO A 247 -2.56 -22.29 -32.30
N TYR A 248 -3.12 -23.50 -32.34
CA TYR A 248 -2.46 -24.70 -31.83
C TYR A 248 -1.36 -25.24 -32.76
N LEU A 249 -1.35 -24.87 -34.05
CA LEU A 249 -0.28 -25.25 -34.98
C LEU A 249 0.99 -24.44 -34.75
N ILE A 250 0.84 -23.19 -34.29
CA ILE A 250 1.95 -22.29 -33.96
C ILE A 250 2.85 -22.92 -32.88
N THR A 251 2.26 -23.63 -31.92
CA THR A 251 2.99 -24.24 -30.80
C THR A 251 3.71 -25.55 -31.15
N GLN A 252 3.35 -26.22 -32.25
CA GLN A 252 3.88 -27.57 -32.58
C GLN A 252 5.33 -27.56 -33.07
N ASN A 253 5.77 -26.46 -33.70
CA ASN A 253 7.10 -26.35 -34.32
C ASN A 253 8.10 -25.51 -33.51
N LEU A 254 7.81 -25.27 -32.23
CA LEU A 254 8.65 -24.45 -31.35
C LEU A 254 9.62 -25.32 -30.54
N SER A 255 10.81 -24.77 -30.29
CA SER A 255 11.76 -25.36 -29.35
C SER A 255 11.27 -25.23 -27.91
N MET A 256 11.82 -26.05 -27.00
CA MET A 256 11.47 -26.02 -25.58
C MET A 256 11.66 -24.62 -24.96
N ALA A 257 12.76 -23.94 -25.26
CA ALA A 257 13.03 -22.59 -24.78
C ALA A 257 12.02 -21.57 -25.33
N GLN A 258 11.63 -21.68 -26.61
CA GLN A 258 10.62 -20.80 -27.20
C GLN A 258 9.24 -21.02 -26.60
N LEU A 259 8.86 -22.26 -26.27
CA LEU A 259 7.60 -22.57 -25.59
C LEU A 259 7.58 -22.02 -24.15
N GLU A 260 8.70 -22.09 -23.43
CA GLU A 260 8.81 -21.50 -22.08
C GLU A 260 8.69 -19.97 -22.12
N THR A 261 9.34 -19.32 -23.08
CA THR A 261 9.17 -17.88 -23.32
C THR A 261 7.71 -17.55 -23.68
N LEU A 262 7.12 -18.32 -24.60
CA LEU A 262 5.73 -18.13 -25.01
C LEU A 262 4.76 -18.31 -23.84
N TYR A 263 5.02 -19.26 -22.94
CA TYR A 263 4.23 -19.45 -21.72
C TYR A 263 4.26 -18.19 -20.85
N GLN A 264 5.45 -17.62 -20.62
CA GLN A 264 5.61 -16.39 -19.83
C GLN A 264 4.93 -15.19 -20.51
N ASP A 265 5.08 -15.07 -21.83
CA ASP A 265 4.43 -14.02 -22.60
C ASP A 265 2.90 -14.13 -22.50
N ILE A 266 2.32 -15.33 -22.65
CA ILE A 266 0.87 -15.54 -22.52
C ILE A 266 0.40 -15.20 -21.11
N GLN A 267 1.14 -15.59 -20.06
CA GLN A 267 0.82 -15.21 -18.67
C GLN A 267 0.81 -13.69 -18.48
N TYR A 268 1.75 -12.99 -19.09
CA TYR A 268 1.78 -11.53 -19.08
C TYR A 268 0.55 -10.94 -19.78
N TYR A 269 0.15 -11.47 -20.94
CA TYR A 269 -1.09 -11.05 -21.61
C TYR A 269 -2.34 -11.29 -20.76
N ILE A 270 -2.42 -12.39 -20.01
CA ILE A 270 -3.54 -12.65 -19.09
C ILE A 270 -3.62 -11.61 -17.98
N SER A 271 -2.46 -11.18 -17.44
CA SER A 271 -2.42 -10.16 -16.39
C SER A 271 -2.91 -8.79 -16.86
N LEU A 272 -2.71 -8.46 -18.14
CA LEU A 272 -3.06 -7.16 -18.71
C LEU A 272 -4.44 -7.12 -19.39
N GLU A 273 -4.97 -8.27 -19.79
CA GLU A 273 -6.20 -8.34 -20.58
C GLU A 273 -7.43 -8.03 -19.71
N LYS A 274 -8.32 -7.16 -20.20
CA LYS A 274 -9.57 -6.80 -19.50
C LYS A 274 -10.76 -7.61 -20.00
N ASN A 275 -10.75 -8.03 -21.27
CA ASN A 275 -11.88 -8.76 -21.87
C ASN A 275 -11.85 -10.25 -21.46
N GLU A 276 -12.94 -10.72 -20.83
CA GLU A 276 -13.08 -12.12 -20.39
C GLU A 276 -13.00 -13.14 -21.54
N LYS A 277 -13.46 -12.79 -22.76
CA LYS A 277 -13.31 -13.69 -23.92
C LYS A 277 -11.83 -13.89 -24.29
N ASN A 278 -11.06 -12.81 -24.27
CA ASN A 278 -9.63 -12.82 -24.57
C ASN A 278 -8.84 -13.54 -23.48
N LYS A 279 -9.17 -13.32 -22.20
CA LYS A 279 -8.60 -14.08 -21.09
C LYS A 279 -8.83 -15.57 -21.25
N ASN A 280 -10.05 -15.99 -21.61
CA ASN A 280 -10.37 -17.39 -21.86
C ASN A 280 -9.55 -17.98 -23.01
N PHE A 281 -9.34 -17.22 -24.08
CA PHE A 281 -8.45 -17.61 -25.18
C PHE A 281 -7.00 -17.81 -24.69
N TRP A 282 -6.43 -16.83 -23.99
CA TRP A 282 -5.06 -16.93 -23.48
C TRP A 282 -4.89 -18.07 -22.46
N ALA A 283 -5.86 -18.26 -21.58
CA ALA A 283 -5.89 -19.38 -20.64
C ALA A 283 -5.95 -20.74 -21.36
N SER A 284 -6.70 -20.81 -22.46
CA SER A 284 -6.73 -22.00 -23.32
C SER A 284 -5.38 -22.25 -23.99
N MET A 285 -4.71 -21.19 -24.46
CA MET A 285 -3.38 -21.29 -25.06
C MET A 285 -2.30 -21.73 -24.08
N ILE A 286 -2.39 -21.40 -22.79
CA ILE A 286 -1.51 -21.96 -21.75
C ILE A 286 -1.61 -23.49 -21.73
N ILE A 287 -2.82 -24.03 -21.75
CA ILE A 287 -3.04 -25.48 -21.70
C ILE A 287 -2.40 -26.16 -22.92
N VAL A 288 -2.52 -25.53 -24.09
CA VAL A 288 -1.87 -26.00 -25.32
C VAL A 288 -0.35 -25.99 -25.17
N VAL A 289 0.24 -24.88 -24.72
CA VAL A 289 1.70 -24.74 -24.53
C VAL A 289 2.22 -25.73 -23.50
N ASP A 290 1.53 -25.91 -22.37
CA ASP A 290 1.87 -26.90 -21.35
C ASP A 290 1.84 -28.33 -21.91
N SER A 291 0.83 -28.64 -22.72
CA SER A 291 0.73 -29.97 -23.35
C SER A 291 1.89 -30.25 -24.31
N GLU A 292 2.32 -29.25 -25.08
CA GLU A 292 3.47 -29.37 -25.99
C GLU A 292 4.80 -29.45 -25.23
N LEU A 293 4.95 -28.67 -24.14
CA LEU A 293 6.09 -28.78 -23.24
C LEU A 293 6.18 -30.18 -22.61
N GLU A 294 5.06 -30.76 -22.17
CA GLU A 294 5.03 -32.13 -21.66
C GLU A 294 5.44 -33.15 -22.75
N LYS A 295 4.95 -32.99 -23.99
CA LYS A 295 5.33 -33.86 -25.12
C LYS A 295 6.82 -33.79 -25.40
N LEU A 296 7.42 -32.60 -25.43
CA LEU A 296 8.86 -32.44 -25.65
C LEU A 296 9.70 -33.05 -24.52
N LYS A 297 9.28 -32.85 -23.26
CA LYS A 297 9.93 -33.46 -22.08
C LYS A 297 9.93 -34.99 -22.17
N LEU A 298 8.80 -35.58 -22.56
CA LEU A 298 8.67 -37.04 -22.76
C LEU A 298 9.50 -37.58 -23.93
N LYS A 299 9.72 -36.76 -24.98
CA LYS A 299 10.58 -37.13 -26.12
C LYS A 299 12.06 -37.11 -25.74
N GLN A 300 12.50 -36.15 -24.92
CA GLN A 300 13.89 -36.06 -24.45
C GLN A 300 14.22 -37.13 -23.39
N ASP A 301 13.31 -37.36 -22.44
CA ASP A 301 13.58 -38.28 -21.34
C ASP A 301 13.01 -39.68 -21.61
N THR A 302 13.85 -40.54 -22.18
CA THR A 302 13.50 -41.95 -22.47
C THR A 302 13.07 -42.73 -21.23
N ARG A 303 13.43 -42.28 -20.02
CA ARG A 303 13.06 -42.91 -18.75
C ARG A 303 11.63 -42.56 -18.31
N LEU A 304 11.07 -41.43 -18.77
CA LEU A 304 9.70 -40.98 -18.47
C LEU A 304 8.64 -41.60 -19.37
N ARG A 305 9.01 -42.53 -20.28
CA ARG A 305 8.07 -43.29 -21.13
C ARG A 305 7.12 -44.23 -20.37
N GLN A 306 7.16 -44.25 -19.03
CA GLN A 306 6.22 -44.97 -18.17
C GLN A 306 4.85 -44.25 -17.99
N GLY A 307 4.60 -43.18 -18.75
CA GLY A 307 3.25 -42.61 -18.89
C GLY A 307 2.36 -43.42 -19.85
N VAL A 308 1.08 -43.04 -19.93
CA VAL A 308 0.08 -43.58 -20.89
C VAL A 308 0.73 -43.81 -22.26
N SER A 309 0.69 -45.06 -22.75
CA SER A 309 1.30 -45.46 -24.03
C SER A 309 0.86 -44.53 -25.16
N GLU A 310 1.76 -44.24 -26.09
CA GLU A 310 1.46 -43.42 -27.28
C GLU A 310 0.24 -43.98 -28.04
N SER A 311 0.10 -45.31 -28.10
CA SER A 311 -1.07 -45.96 -28.68
C SER A 311 -2.39 -45.64 -27.96
N VAL A 312 -2.35 -45.47 -26.64
CA VAL A 312 -3.53 -45.08 -25.84
C VAL A 312 -3.83 -43.60 -26.05
N ARG A 313 -2.81 -42.75 -26.25
CA ARG A 313 -3.01 -41.33 -26.58
C ARG A 313 -3.66 -41.15 -27.96
N GLU A 314 -3.17 -41.85 -28.97
CA GLU A 314 -3.75 -41.85 -30.32
C GLU A 314 -5.21 -42.34 -30.30
N GLN A 315 -5.50 -43.38 -29.51
CA GLN A 315 -6.88 -43.87 -29.32
C GLN A 315 -7.78 -42.82 -28.63
N ILE A 316 -7.27 -42.14 -27.59
CA ILE A 316 -8.00 -41.06 -26.92
C ILE A 316 -8.24 -39.90 -27.89
N GLU A 317 -7.24 -39.47 -28.64
CA GLU A 317 -7.33 -38.42 -29.66
C GLU A 317 -8.37 -38.75 -30.74
N LYS A 318 -8.35 -39.97 -31.27
CA LYS A 318 -9.36 -40.44 -32.24
C LYS A 318 -10.78 -40.52 -31.64
N MET A 319 -10.88 -40.87 -30.36
CA MET A 319 -12.16 -40.94 -29.64
C MET A 319 -12.71 -39.54 -29.34
N LEU A 320 -11.85 -38.57 -29.07
CA LEU A 320 -12.25 -37.18 -28.78
C LEU A 320 -12.56 -36.38 -30.05
N SER A 321 -11.84 -36.60 -31.15
CA SER A 321 -12.06 -35.87 -32.42
C SER A 321 -13.43 -36.14 -33.03
N THR A 322 -13.97 -37.34 -32.87
CA THR A 322 -15.26 -37.78 -33.45
C THR A 322 -16.50 -37.32 -32.66
N LYS A 323 -16.33 -36.77 -31.46
CA LYS A 323 -17.44 -36.35 -30.58
C LYS A 323 -17.87 -34.91 -30.82
N THR A 324 -19.14 -34.57 -30.61
CA THR A 324 -19.65 -33.18 -30.69
C THR A 324 -19.30 -32.34 -29.46
N LEU A 325 -19.44 -31.01 -29.52
CA LEU A 325 -19.14 -30.11 -28.40
C LEU A 325 -19.92 -30.45 -27.12
N GLU A 326 -21.23 -30.71 -27.24
CA GLU A 326 -22.08 -31.11 -26.12
C GLU A 326 -21.64 -32.45 -25.50
N GLN A 327 -21.22 -33.39 -26.34
CA GLN A 327 -20.72 -34.70 -25.90
C GLN A 327 -19.37 -34.57 -25.20
N LEU A 328 -18.51 -33.65 -25.64
CA LEU A 328 -17.26 -33.36 -24.94
C LEU A 328 -17.55 -32.68 -23.60
N ASP A 329 -18.48 -31.72 -23.52
CA ASP A 329 -18.89 -31.11 -22.24
C ASP A 329 -19.37 -32.15 -21.21
N GLN A 330 -20.15 -33.14 -21.65
CA GLN A 330 -20.58 -34.25 -20.81
C GLN A 330 -19.39 -35.12 -20.38
N LEU A 331 -18.51 -35.48 -21.32
CA LEU A 331 -17.31 -36.27 -21.02
C LEU A 331 -16.37 -35.53 -20.04
N GLN A 332 -16.27 -34.20 -20.15
CA GLN A 332 -15.52 -33.36 -19.22
C GLN A 332 -16.04 -33.54 -17.80
N LYS A 333 -17.35 -33.38 -17.61
CA LYS A 333 -18.01 -33.49 -16.30
C LYS A 333 -17.83 -34.90 -15.71
N GLU A 334 -17.95 -35.93 -16.54
CA GLU A 334 -17.72 -37.32 -16.13
C GLU A 334 -16.27 -37.57 -15.70
N VAL A 335 -15.29 -37.08 -16.48
CA VAL A 335 -13.87 -37.21 -16.16
C VAL A 335 -13.53 -36.41 -14.91
N GLU A 336 -13.99 -35.18 -14.76
CA GLU A 336 -13.80 -34.35 -13.57
C GLU A 336 -14.41 -35.00 -12.32
N GLY A 337 -15.59 -35.62 -12.45
CA GLY A 337 -16.21 -36.40 -11.38
C GLY A 337 -15.35 -37.60 -10.95
N LYS A 338 -14.81 -38.35 -11.91
CA LYS A 338 -13.89 -39.48 -11.65
C LYS A 338 -12.53 -39.01 -11.09
N LEU A 339 -12.06 -37.84 -11.48
CA LEU A 339 -10.80 -37.24 -11.00
C LEU A 339 -10.89 -36.72 -9.57
N LYS A 340 -12.02 -36.14 -9.16
CA LYS A 340 -12.28 -35.82 -7.74
C LYS A 340 -12.25 -37.08 -6.86
N GLY A 341 -12.52 -38.25 -7.45
CA GLY A 341 -12.38 -39.57 -6.82
C GLY A 341 -10.97 -40.16 -6.81
N GLY A 342 -9.92 -39.43 -7.23
CA GLY A 342 -8.51 -39.85 -7.10
C GLY A 342 -7.91 -40.58 -8.30
N GLY A 343 -8.53 -40.52 -9.49
CA GLY A 343 -7.97 -41.11 -10.71
C GLY A 343 -6.77 -40.34 -11.27
N PRO A 344 -5.73 -41.01 -11.81
CA PRO A 344 -4.58 -40.36 -12.45
C PRO A 344 -4.87 -40.13 -13.95
N VAL A 345 -5.72 -39.16 -14.29
CA VAL A 345 -5.91 -38.74 -15.70
C VAL A 345 -5.50 -37.28 -15.85
N ARG A 346 -4.58 -37.01 -16.78
CA ARG A 346 -4.05 -35.66 -17.03
C ARG A 346 -5.15 -34.77 -17.63
N LYS A 347 -5.66 -33.81 -16.85
CA LYS A 347 -6.69 -32.84 -17.28
C LYS A 347 -6.32 -32.14 -18.60
N PHE A 348 -5.03 -31.87 -18.80
CA PHE A 348 -4.52 -31.09 -19.92
C PHE A 348 -4.88 -31.66 -21.31
N PHE A 349 -4.90 -32.99 -21.48
CA PHE A 349 -5.15 -33.61 -22.79
C PHE A 349 -6.63 -33.51 -23.24
N PHE A 350 -7.55 -33.63 -22.29
CA PHE A 350 -8.97 -33.49 -22.55
C PHE A 350 -9.33 -32.03 -22.88
N PHE A 351 -8.80 -31.09 -22.09
CA PHE A 351 -9.01 -29.66 -22.33
C PHE A 351 -8.45 -29.23 -23.69
N PHE A 352 -7.27 -29.70 -24.10
CA PHE A 352 -6.72 -29.44 -25.44
C PHE A 352 -7.73 -29.77 -26.56
N PHE A 353 -8.33 -30.97 -26.54
CA PHE A 353 -9.29 -31.40 -27.56
C PHE A 353 -10.63 -30.67 -27.49
N TYR A 354 -11.12 -30.43 -26.27
CA TYR A 354 -12.32 -29.64 -26.04
C TYR A 354 -12.16 -28.22 -26.58
N PHE A 355 -11.02 -27.58 -26.32
CA PHE A 355 -10.73 -26.24 -26.80
C PHE A 355 -10.51 -26.19 -28.30
N LYS A 356 -9.79 -27.17 -28.86
CA LYS A 356 -9.62 -27.31 -30.31
C LYS A 356 -10.99 -27.26 -31.01
N LYS A 357 -11.94 -28.05 -30.52
CA LYS A 357 -13.27 -28.11 -31.12
C LYS A 357 -14.16 -26.90 -30.82
N LYS A 358 -13.95 -26.21 -29.69
CA LYS A 358 -14.85 -25.14 -29.22
C LYS A 358 -14.51 -23.76 -29.79
N PHE A 359 -13.25 -23.54 -30.11
CA PHE A 359 -12.76 -22.25 -30.58
C PHE A 359 -12.29 -22.26 -32.03
N PHE A 360 -12.09 -23.44 -32.65
CA PHE A 360 -11.50 -23.54 -33.98
C PHE A 360 -12.24 -24.46 -34.97
N ASP A 361 -13.13 -25.34 -34.50
CA ASP A 361 -14.11 -26.08 -35.34
C ASP A 361 -15.50 -25.46 -35.15
#